data_AF-F5L3P7-F1
#
_entry.id   AF-F5L3P7-F1
#
_cell.length_a   1.000
_cell.length_b   1.000
_cell.length_c   1.000
_cell.angle_alpha   90.00
_cell.angle_beta   90.00
_cell.angle_gamma   90.00
#
_symmetry.space_group_name_H-M   'P 1'
#
loop_
_entity.id
_entity.type
_entity.pdbx_description
1 polymer ?
#
loop_
_entity_poly.entity_id
_entity_poly.type
_entity_poly.pdbx_seq_one_letter_code
_entity_poly.pdbx_strand_id
1 'polypeptide(L)' 'MKVPQASFLRTYVCEDMTKCLCFYDAEDEQAVLKAREVVEAPVDSITELISQVVKDGK' A
#
# COMPACT_ATOMS: atom_id res chain seq x y z
N MET A 1 -5.68 -14.58 -15.29
CA MET A 1 -6.18 -13.40 -14.54
C MET A 1 -5.03 -12.41 -14.45
N LYS A 2 -5.19 -11.18 -14.94
CA LYS A 2 -4.17 -10.13 -14.80
C LYS A 2 -4.22 -9.67 -13.34
N VAL A 3 -3.17 -9.94 -12.58
CA VAL A 3 -3.00 -9.37 -11.24
C VAL A 3 -2.91 -7.86 -11.44
N PRO A 4 -3.75 -7.03 -10.78
CA PRO A 4 -3.55 -5.59 -10.79
C PRO A 4 -2.13 -5.27 -10.33
N GLN A 5 -1.48 -4.29 -10.96
CA GLN A 5 -0.07 -3.94 -10.77
C GLN A 5 0.19 -3.28 -9.40
N ALA A 6 -0.27 -3.89 -8.32
CA ALA A 6 0.01 -3.46 -6.96
C ALA A 6 1.02 -4.44 -6.34
N SER A 7 2.24 -3.97 -6.15
CA SER A 7 3.29 -4.69 -5.44
C SER A 7 3.20 -4.35 -3.95
N PHE A 8 2.94 -5.34 -3.10
CA PHE A 8 3.04 -5.16 -1.66
C PHE A 8 4.51 -4.93 -1.26
N LEU A 9 4.76 -3.90 -0.44
CA LEU A 9 6.09 -3.56 0.03
C LEU A 9 6.32 -3.96 1.48
N ARG A 10 5.50 -3.43 2.40
CA ARG A 10 5.67 -3.65 3.84
C ARG A 10 4.40 -3.32 4.61
N THR A 11 4.25 -3.96 5.76
CA THR A 11 3.27 -3.62 6.80
C THR A 11 3.98 -3.10 8.05
N TYR A 12 3.45 -2.02 8.61
CA TYR A 12 3.73 -1.57 9.96
C TYR A 12 2.46 -1.74 10.79
N VAL A 13 2.62 -2.15 12.04
CA VAL A 13 1.49 -2.35 12.95
C VAL A 13 1.74 -1.50 14.19
N CYS A 14 0.69 -0.86 14.70
CA CYS A 14 0.76 -0.22 16.00
C CYS A 14 1.03 -1.28 17.08
N GLU A 15 1.73 -0.92 18.16
CA GLU A 15 2.07 -1.86 19.24
C GLU A 15 0.81 -2.50 19.86
N ASP A 16 -0.26 -1.72 19.97
CA ASP A 16 -1.56 -2.17 20.46
C ASP A 16 -2.38 -3.00 19.43
N MET A 17 -1.82 -3.24 18.25
CA MET A 17 -2.42 -3.97 17.12
C MET A 17 -3.75 -3.39 16.61
N THR A 18 -4.11 -2.17 17.02
CA THR A 18 -5.38 -1.54 16.60
C THR A 18 -5.31 -0.96 15.19
N LYS A 19 -4.10 -0.69 14.69
CA LYS A 19 -3.87 -0.09 13.38
C LYS A 19 -2.77 -0.81 12.64
N CYS A 20 -2.97 -0.90 11.33
CA CYS A 20 -2.05 -1.50 10.38
C CYS A 20 -1.87 -0.52 9.21
N LEU A 21 -0.63 -0.23 8.84
CA LEU A 21 -0.28 0.57 7.67
C LEU A 21 0.46 -0.31 6.67
N CYS A 22 -0.15 -0.52 5.50
CA CYS A 22 0.44 -1.29 4.41
C CYS A 22 0.86 -0.35 3.28
N PHE A 23 2.07 -0.53 2.78
CA PHE A 23 2.59 0.19 1.62
C PHE A 23 2.51 -0.68 0.37
N TYR A 24 2.03 -0.08 -0.70
CA TYR A 24 1.93 -0.69 -2.02
C TYR A 24 2.59 0.24 -3.03
N ASP A 25 3.30 -0.34 -4.00
CA ASP A 25 3.67 0.33 -5.25
C ASP A 25 2.63 -0.04 -6.30
N ALA A 26 1.89 0.95 -6.81
CA ALA A 26 0.78 0.72 -7.71
C ALA A 26 0.55 1.92 -8.65
N GLU A 27 -0.10 1.66 -9.79
CA GLU A 27 -0.46 2.71 -10.76
C GLU A 27 -1.46 3.72 -10.18
N ASP A 28 -2.45 3.24 -9.42
CA ASP A 28 -3.49 4.05 -8.79
C ASP A 28 -4.09 3.36 -7.55
N GLU A 29 -4.95 4.08 -6.83
CA GLU A 29 -5.70 3.56 -5.68
C GLU A 29 -6.56 2.34 -6.02
N GLN A 30 -7.13 2.27 -7.23
CA GLN A 30 -8.02 1.20 -7.64
C GLN A 30 -7.28 -0.13 -7.80
N ALA A 31 -6.01 -0.09 -8.23
CA ALA A 31 -5.14 -1.26 -8.26
C ALA A 31 -4.90 -1.84 -6.86
N VAL A 32 -4.70 -0.96 -5.86
CA VAL A 32 -4.56 -1.37 -4.45
C VAL A 32 -5.87 -1.97 -3.92
N LEU A 33 -7.01 -1.33 -4.16
CA LEU A 33 -8.32 -1.82 -3.72
C LEU A 33 -8.63 -3.22 -4.27
N LYS A 34 -8.39 -3.46 -5.57
CA LYS A 34 -8.58 -4.78 -6.18
C LYS A 34 -7.62 -5.82 -5.60
N ALA A 35 -6.36 -5.45 -5.36
CA ALA A 35 -5.40 -6.36 -4.74
C ALA A 35 -5.83 -6.76 -3.32
N ARG A 36 -6.37 -5.82 -2.54
CA ARG A 36 -6.93 -6.04 -1.20
C ARG A 36 -8.18 -6.94 -1.23
N GLU A 37 -9.07 -6.75 -2.21
CA GLU A 37 -10.27 -7.57 -2.40
C GLU A 37 -9.91 -9.05 -2.69
N VAL A 38 -8.92 -9.30 -3.57
CA VAL A 38 -8.47 -10.66 -3.92
C VAL A 38 -7.95 -11.43 -2.72
N VAL A 39 -7.37 -10.75 -1.73
CA VAL A 39 -6.82 -11.37 -0.51
C VAL A 39 -7.72 -11.19 0.71
N GLU A 40 -8.98 -10.80 0.49
CA GLU A 40 -10.02 -10.63 1.52
C GLU A 40 -9.59 -9.75 2.71
N ALA A 41 -8.80 -8.72 2.43
CA ALA A 41 -8.19 -7.91 3.46
C ALA A 41 -8.79 -6.47 3.41
N PRO A 42 -9.62 -6.07 4.38
CA PRO A 42 -10.34 -4.79 4.35
C PRO A 42 -9.39 -3.59 4.57
N VAL A 43 -9.68 -2.44 3.95
CA VAL A 43 -8.89 -1.21 4.10
C VAL A 43 -9.80 -0.06 4.51
N ASP A 44 -9.42 0.66 5.57
CA ASP A 44 -10.22 1.79 6.09
C ASP A 44 -10.02 3.07 5.28
N SER A 45 -8.79 3.31 4.81
CA SER A 45 -8.43 4.49 4.02
C SER A 45 -7.14 4.25 3.24
N ILE A 46 -6.99 4.92 2.10
CA ILE A 46 -5.78 4.94 1.27
C ILE A 46 -5.34 6.39 1.12
N THR A 47 -4.02 6.62 1.11
CA THR A 47 -3.42 7.92 0.86
C THR A 47 -2.29 7.74 -0.15
N GLU A 48 -2.37 8.45 -1.27
CA GLU A 48 -1.29 8.47 -2.26
C GLU A 48 -0.05 9.17 -1.70
N LEU A 49 1.10 8.55 -1.86
CA LEU A 49 2.39 9.10 -1.44
C LEU A 49 3.14 9.61 -2.66
N ILE A 50 3.28 10.92 -2.76
CA ILE A 50 4.14 11.54 -3.76
C ILE A 50 5.58 11.38 -3.25
N SER A 51 6.38 10.59 -3.95
CA SER A 51 7.81 10.46 -3.64
C SER A 51 8.46 11.85 -3.66
N GLN A 52 8.87 12.32 -2.50
CA GLN A 52 9.93 13.31 -2.45
C GLN A 52 11.21 12.53 -2.69
N VAL A 53 11.79 12.69 -3.88
CA VAL A 53 13.17 12.27 -4.11
C VAL A 53 14.02 13.04 -3.12
N VAL A 54 14.28 12.45 -1.94
CA VAL A 54 15.44 12.79 -1.16
C VAL A 54 16.59 12.38 -2.05
N LYS A 55 17.16 13.36 -2.75
CA LYS A 55 18.46 13.19 -3.38
C LYS A 55 19.40 12.92 -2.22
N ASP A 56 19.62 11.65 -1.90
CA ASP A 56 20.73 11.21 -1.07
C ASP A 56 22.00 11.65 -1.79
N GLY A 57 22.41 12.88 -1.48
CA GLY A 57 23.67 13.46 -1.88
C GLY A 57 24.77 12.76 -1.10
N LYS A 58 25.29 11.68 -1.68
CA LYS A 58 26.69 11.31 -1.54
C LYS A 58 27.24 10.82 -2.87
#